data_AF-A0A560HG11-F1
#
_entry.id   AF-A0A560HG11-F1
#
_cell.length_a   1.000
_cell.length_b   1.000
_cell.length_c   1.000
_cell.angle_alpha   90.00
_cell.angle_beta   90.00
_cell.angle_gamma   90.00
#
_symmetry.space_group_name_H-M   'P 1'
#
loop_
_entity.id
_entity.type
_entity.pdbx_description
1 polymer ?
#
loop_
_entity_poly.entity_id
_entity_poly.type
_entity_poly.pdbx_seq_one_letter_code
_entity_poly.pdbx_strand_id
1 'polypeptide(L)'
;MAQIVETIAQSIKRADKTFFNENYVKQAQAVVDGLRKAGFEIVPVKPPEVLVEYAIENIPFGRLRPSELIRALYGTMVENCRKFVS
;
A
#
# COMPACT_ATOMS: atom_id res chain seq x y z
N MET A 1 8.63 4.37 -0.82
CA MET A 1 8.52 3.83 0.57
C MET A 1 8.77 4.88 1.66
N ALA A 2 9.72 5.80 1.50
CA ALA A 2 9.96 6.84 2.51
C ALA A 2 8.74 7.74 2.75
N GLN A 3 8.00 8.08 1.69
CA GLN A 3 6.87 9.03 1.77
C GLN A 3 5.71 8.57 2.66
N ILE A 4 5.41 7.27 2.72
CA ILE A 4 4.30 6.76 3.54
C ILE A 4 4.68 6.71 5.02
N VAL A 5 5.90 6.28 5.33
CA VAL A 5 6.44 6.27 6.69
C VAL A 5 6.53 7.71 7.21
N GLU A 6 6.97 8.66 6.39
CA GLU A 6 6.96 10.08 6.73
C GLU A 6 5.56 10.62 6.97
N THR A 7 4.59 10.28 6.11
CA THR A 7 3.18 10.72 6.27
C THR A 7 2.59 10.22 7.58
N ILE A 8 2.82 8.95 7.91
CA ILE A 8 2.35 8.35 9.17
C ILE A 8 3.09 8.99 10.34
N ALA A 9 4.41 9.15 10.26
CA ALA A 9 5.21 9.76 11.33
C ALA A 9 4.77 11.20 11.63
N GLN A 10 4.51 12.00 10.60
CA GLN A 10 3.98 13.36 10.76
C GLN A 10 2.58 13.36 11.36
N SER A 11 1.74 12.40 10.98
CA SER A 11 0.38 12.26 11.53
C SER A 11 0.42 11.90 13.02
N ILE A 12 1.27 10.95 13.41
CA ILE A 12 1.49 10.59 14.81
C ILE A 12 2.02 11.79 15.59
N LYS A 13 3.07 12.46 15.09
CA LYS A 13 3.66 13.65 15.73
C LYS A 13 2.65 14.77 15.95
N ARG A 14 1.70 14.97 15.03
CA ARG A 14 0.65 16.00 15.17
C ARG A 14 -0.40 15.63 16.24
N ALA A 15 -0.68 14.34 16.37
CA ALA A 15 -1.61 13.82 17.37
C ALA A 15 -0.99 13.83 18.77
N ASP A 16 0.32 13.59 18.87
CA ASP A 16 1.05 13.66 20.12
C ASP A 16 1.06 15.10 20.67
N LYS A 17 0.54 15.28 21.90
CA LYS A 17 0.52 16.55 22.65
C LYS A 17 1.47 16.53 23.85
N THR A 18 2.22 15.46 24.02
CA THR A 18 3.16 15.32 25.12
C THR A 18 4.39 16.20 24.88
N PHE A 19 5.10 16.52 25.95
CA PHE A 19 6.32 17.33 25.90
C PHE A 19 7.53 16.54 25.40
N PHE A 20 7.38 15.23 25.17
CA PHE A 20 8.48 14.34 24.81
C PHE A 20 8.62 14.25 23.29
N ASN A 21 9.87 14.26 22.81
CA ASN A 21 10.15 14.08 21.38
C ASN A 21 10.46 12.61 21.11
N GLU A 22 9.43 11.84 20.77
CA GLU A 22 9.56 10.43 20.42
C GLU A 22 10.11 10.18 19.01
N ASN A 23 10.58 8.96 18.76
CA ASN A 23 10.98 8.54 17.42
C ASN A 23 9.76 8.12 16.59
N TYR A 24 9.05 9.12 16.06
CA TYR A 24 7.85 8.94 15.24
C TYR A 24 8.09 8.14 13.96
N VAL A 25 9.31 8.15 13.41
CA VAL A 25 9.69 7.34 12.25
C VAL A 25 9.69 5.85 12.60
N LYS A 26 10.26 5.49 13.75
CA LYS A 26 10.24 4.11 14.25
C LYS A 26 8.81 3.62 14.51
N GLN A 27 7.97 4.47 15.08
CA GLN A 27 6.56 4.13 15.30
C GLN A 27 5.79 3.96 13.98
N ALA A 28 5.99 4.85 13.02
CA ALA A 28 5.39 4.75 11.70
C ALA A 28 5.81 3.47 10.96
N GLN A 29 7.08 3.08 11.04
CA GLN A 29 7.55 1.82 10.49
C GLN A 29 6.85 0.62 11.14
N ALA A 30 6.72 0.63 12.47
CA ALA A 30 6.02 -0.42 13.20
C ALA A 30 4.54 -0.54 12.79
N VAL A 31 3.87 0.58 12.50
CA VAL A 31 2.49 0.58 11.98
C VAL A 31 2.41 -0.09 10.62
N VAL A 32 3.29 0.28 9.68
CA VAL A 32 3.33 -0.32 8.34
C VAL A 32 3.59 -1.83 8.43
N ASP A 33 4.53 -2.25 9.27
CA ASP A 33 4.85 -3.67 9.45
C ASP A 33 3.69 -4.43 10.12
N GLY A 34 2.99 -3.81 11.07
CA GLY A 34 1.83 -4.39 11.74
C GLY A 34 0.65 -4.60 10.78
N LEU A 35 0.33 -3.59 9.96
CA LEU A 35 -0.73 -3.69 8.94
C LEU A 35 -0.46 -4.84 7.97
N ARG A 36 0.79 -4.99 7.52
CA ARG A 36 1.19 -6.07 6.63
C ARG A 36 1.09 -7.44 7.26
N LYS A 37 1.53 -7.59 8.51
CA LYS A 37 1.38 -8.85 9.26
C LYS A 37 -0.09 -9.26 9.43
N ALA A 38 -0.99 -8.28 9.50
CA ALA A 38 -2.44 -8.50 9.56
C ALA A 38 -3.10 -8.71 8.18
N GLY A 39 -2.33 -8.72 7.09
CA GLY A 39 -2.84 -8.94 5.73
C GLY A 39 -3.37 -7.68 5.03
N PHE A 40 -3.12 -6.49 5.57
CA PHE A 40 -3.43 -5.23 4.92
C PHE A 40 -2.23 -4.70 4.13
N GLU A 41 -2.49 -4.11 2.97
CA GLU A 41 -1.49 -3.35 2.21
C GLU A 41 -1.99 -1.91 2.02
N ILE A 42 -1.05 -0.96 2.03
CA ILE A 42 -1.40 0.44 1.83
C ILE A 42 -1.07 0.83 0.40
N VAL A 43 -2.11 1.23 -0.33
CA VAL A 43 -2.03 1.60 -1.75
C VAL A 43 -2.52 3.04 -1.95
N PRO A 44 -1.98 3.79 -2.92
CA PRO A 44 -2.52 5.07 -3.31
C PRO A 44 -3.96 4.93 -3.82
N VAL A 45 -4.76 5.99 -3.65
CA VAL A 45 -6.16 6.05 -4.10
C VAL A 45 -6.27 5.83 -5.61
N LYS A 46 -5.27 6.28 -6.39
CA LYS A 46 -5.17 6.04 -7.82
C LYS A 46 -3.95 5.19 -8.12
N PRO A 47 -4.08 4.09 -8.89
CA PRO A 47 -2.94 3.30 -9.30
C PRO A 47 -2.03 4.12 -10.23
N PRO A 48 -0.70 3.97 -10.13
CA PRO A 48 0.22 4.50 -11.13
C PRO A 48 -0.07 3.92 -12.52
N GLU A 49 0.14 4.70 -13.58
CA GLU A 49 -0.10 4.24 -14.97
C GLU A 49 0.69 2.97 -15.29
N VAL A 50 1.96 2.89 -14.86
CA VAL A 50 2.83 1.71 -15.04
C VAL A 50 2.26 0.44 -14.37
N LEU A 51 1.56 0.58 -13.24
CA LEU A 51 0.88 -0.56 -12.60
C LEU A 51 -0.31 -1.02 -13.42
N VAL A 52 -1.04 -0.09 -14.05
CA VAL A 52 -2.17 -0.41 -14.93
C VAL A 52 -1.68 -1.16 -16.17
N GLU A 53 -0.60 -0.70 -16.79
CA GLU A 53 0.05 -1.38 -17.92
C GLU A 53 0.49 -2.79 -17.53
N TYR A 54 1.18 -2.94 -16.39
CA TYR A 54 1.59 -4.24 -15.87
C TYR A 54 0.38 -5.16 -15.65
N ALA A 55 -0.72 -4.65 -15.10
CA ALA A 55 -1.93 -5.44 -14.89
C ALA A 55 -2.56 -5.90 -16.21
N ILE A 56 -2.59 -5.06 -17.25
CA ILE A 56 -3.11 -5.44 -18.57
C ILE A 56 -2.33 -6.61 -19.17
N GLU A 57 -1.00 -6.60 -19.04
CA GLU A 57 -0.14 -7.65 -19.59
C GLU A 57 -0.20 -8.97 -18.81
N ASN A 58 -0.43 -8.90 -17.49
CA ASN A 58 -0.31 -10.05 -16.59
C ASN A 58 -1.65 -10.66 -16.19
N ILE A 59 -2.78 -10.00 -16.50
CA ILE A 59 -4.10 -10.56 -16.23
C ILE A 59 -4.53 -11.45 -17.39
N PRO A 60 -4.87 -12.73 -17.15
CA PRO A 60 -5.38 -13.60 -18.19
C PRO A 60 -6.73 -13.07 -18.70
N PHE A 61 -6.74 -12.54 -19.93
CA PHE A 61 -7.95 -12.16 -20.64
C PHE A 61 -8.65 -13.41 -21.22
N GLY A 62 -9.94 -13.57 -20.93
CA GLY A 62 -10.80 -14.69 -21.39
C GLY A 62 -11.10 -15.74 -20.32
N ARG A 63 -11.92 -16.76 -20.66
CA ARG A 63 -12.39 -17.99 -19.93
C ARG A 63 -12.66 -17.95 -18.41
N LEU A 64 -12.38 -16.87 -17.70
CA LEU A 64 -12.64 -16.69 -16.28
C LEU A 64 -14.05 -16.19 -16.09
N ARG A 65 -14.69 -16.65 -15.01
CA ARG A 65 -15.93 -16.03 -14.55
C ARG A 65 -15.63 -14.59 -14.14
N PRO A 66 -16.58 -13.65 -14.29
CA PRO A 66 -16.38 -12.26 -13.90
C PRO A 66 -15.85 -12.09 -12.46
N SER A 67 -16.30 -12.95 -11.54
CA SER A 67 -15.84 -12.96 -10.14
C SER A 67 -14.36 -13.34 -9.98
N GLU A 68 -13.84 -14.21 -10.84
CA GLU A 68 -12.45 -14.66 -10.81
C GLU A 68 -11.53 -13.61 -11.42
N LEU A 69 -11.97 -12.96 -12.50
CA LEU A 69 -11.27 -11.83 -13.11
C LEU A 69 -11.11 -10.66 -12.11
N ILE A 70 -12.18 -10.29 -11.39
CA ILE A 70 -12.12 -9.20 -10.40
C ILE A 70 -11.16 -9.54 -9.25
N ARG A 71 -11.16 -10.79 -8.76
CA ARG A 71 -10.24 -11.24 -7.71
C ARG A 71 -8.79 -11.23 -8.19
N ALA A 72 -8.54 -11.72 -9.40
CA ALA A 72 -7.22 -11.70 -10.03
C ALA A 72 -6.74 -10.25 -10.20
N LEU A 73 -7.57 -9.37 -10.77
CA LEU A 73 -7.26 -7.95 -10.93
C LEU A 73 -6.94 -7.29 -9.59
N TYR A 74 -7.78 -7.47 -8.57
CA TYR A 74 -7.55 -6.91 -7.25
C TYR A 74 -6.22 -7.41 -6.65
N GLY A 75 -5.96 -8.71 -6.70
CA GLY A 75 -4.72 -9.32 -6.22
C GLY A 75 -3.50 -8.76 -6.95
N THR A 76 -3.48 -8.83 -8.29
CA THR A 76 -2.39 -8.33 -9.12
C THR A 76 -2.10 -6.85 -8.85
N MET A 77 -3.13 -6.02 -8.75
CA MET A 77 -2.98 -4.59 -8.52
C MET A 77 -2.42 -4.30 -7.12
N VAL A 78 -3.03 -4.87 -6.07
CA VAL A 78 -2.65 -4.57 -4.68
C VAL A 78 -1.27 -5.13 -4.34
N GLU A 79 -0.97 -6.37 -4.73
CA GLU A 79 0.32 -7.02 -4.43
C GLU A 79 1.49 -6.34 -5.13
N ASN A 80 1.27 -5.83 -6.36
CA ASN A 80 2.34 -5.22 -7.15
C ASN A 80 2.43 -3.71 -6.97
N CYS A 81 1.42 -3.06 -6.38
CA CYS A 81 1.41 -1.61 -6.19
C CYS A 81 2.69 -1.10 -5.50
N ARG A 82 3.19 -1.86 -4.52
CA ARG A 82 4.43 -1.55 -3.79
C ARG A 82 5.65 -1.37 -4.71
N LYS A 83 5.74 -2.14 -5.80
CA LYS A 83 6.88 -2.10 -6.72
C LYS A 83 6.93 -0.81 -7.55
N PHE A 84 5.79 -0.14 -7.70
CA PHE A 84 5.63 1.03 -8.58
C PHE A 84 5.40 2.34 -7.82
N VAL A 85 5.24 2.27 -6.49
CA VAL A 85 5.07 3.42 -5.58
C VAL A 85 6.31 3.58 -4.66
N SER A 86 7.29 2.67 -4.78
CA SER A 86 8.49 2.64 -3.95
C SER A 86 9.45 3.79 -4.23
#